data_AF-A0A6I9PCQ9-F1
#
_entry.id   AF-A0A6I9PCQ9-F1
#
_cell.length_a   1.000
_cell.length_b   1.000
_cell.length_c   1.000
_cell.angle_alpha   90.00
_cell.angle_beta   90.00
_cell.angle_gamma   90.00
#
_symmetry.space_group_name_H-M   'P 1'
#
loop_
_entity.id
_entity.type
_entity.pdbx_description
1 polymer ?
#
loop_
_entity_poly.entity_id
_entity_poly.type
_entity_poly.pdbx_seq_one_letter_code
_entity_poly.pdbx_strand_id
1 'polypeptide(L)'
;EQYVFIHDAILEACLCGDTAIPANQLRSVYYEMNRLDPQTNSSQIKEEFRTLNMVTPTLRVEDCSIALLPRNHEKNRCMDVLPPDRCLPFLITIDGESSNYINAALMDV
;
A
#
# COMPACT_ATOMS: atom_id res chain seq x y z
N GLU A 1 12.11 17.13 8.88
CA GLU A 1 10.86 16.52 8.38
C GLU A 1 10.38 17.19 7.09
N GLN A 2 9.98 18.48 7.11
CA GLN A 2 9.48 19.18 5.90
C GLN A 2 10.43 19.16 4.70
N TYR A 3 11.74 19.38 4.92
CA TYR A 3 12.73 19.33 3.82
C TYR A 3 12.76 17.96 3.15
N VAL A 4 12.75 16.87 3.93
CA VAL A 4 12.73 15.49 3.42
C VAL A 4 11.43 15.25 2.65
N PHE A 5 10.29 15.63 3.23
CA PHE A 5 8.98 15.50 2.58
C PHE A 5 8.91 16.21 1.22
N ILE A 6 9.51 17.39 1.08
CA ILE A 6 9.54 18.11 -0.21
C ILE A 6 10.30 17.30 -1.27
N HIS A 7 11.45 16.70 -0.90
CA HIS A 7 12.21 15.85 -1.82
C HIS A 7 11.43 14.59 -2.18
N ASP A 8 10.78 13.95 -1.21
CA ASP A 8 9.96 12.76 -1.43
C ASP A 8 8.77 13.07 -2.35
N ALA A 9 8.08 14.20 -2.15
CA ALA A 9 6.97 14.63 -2.99
C ALA A 9 7.39 14.93 -4.44
N ILE A 10 8.56 15.56 -4.63
CA ILE A 10 9.10 15.79 -5.97
C ILE A 10 9.49 14.47 -6.63
N LEU A 11 10.13 13.56 -5.88
CA LEU A 11 10.51 12.25 -6.38
C LEU A 11 9.28 11.43 -6.80
N GLU A 12 8.23 11.42 -5.99
CA GLU A 12 6.95 10.77 -6.30
C GLU A 12 6.35 11.34 -7.59
N ALA A 13 6.28 12.66 -7.73
CA ALA A 13 5.80 13.30 -8.95
C ALA A 13 6.63 12.93 -10.20
N CYS A 14 7.96 12.79 -10.05
CA CYS A 14 8.83 12.35 -11.14
C CYS A 14 8.66 10.85 -11.50
N LEU A 15 8.36 9.99 -10.53
CA LEU A 15 8.22 8.55 -10.74
C LEU A 15 6.82 8.16 -11.24
N CYS A 16 5.77 8.77 -10.68
CA CYS A 16 4.38 8.39 -10.92
C CYS A 16 3.71 9.23 -12.01
N GLY A 17 4.05 10.52 -12.13
CA GLY A 17 3.35 11.45 -13.02
C GLY A 17 1.86 11.62 -12.67
N ASP A 18 1.07 12.09 -13.64
CA ASP A 18 -0.39 12.21 -13.53
C ASP A 18 -1.06 10.98 -14.17
N THR A 19 -1.67 10.14 -13.33
CA THR A 19 -2.38 8.92 -13.73
C THR A 19 -3.90 9.09 -13.72
N ALA A 20 -4.41 10.31 -13.48
CA ALA A 20 -5.84 10.56 -13.47
C ALA A 20 -6.43 10.49 -14.88
N ILE A 21 -7.50 9.71 -15.05
CA ILE A 21 -8.17 9.56 -16.34
C ILE A 21 -9.60 10.13 -16.24
N PRO A 22 -9.96 11.14 -17.06
CA PRO A 22 -11.34 11.61 -17.14
C PRO A 22 -12.30 10.46 -17.48
N ALA A 23 -13.44 10.40 -16.79
CA ALA A 23 -14.38 9.28 -16.91
C ALA A 23 -14.86 9.03 -18.35
N ASN A 24 -15.00 10.09 -19.16
CA ASN A 24 -15.39 9.99 -20.57
C ASN A 24 -14.29 9.42 -21.48
N GLN A 25 -13.04 9.36 -21.02
CA GLN A 25 -11.89 8.84 -21.77
C GLN A 25 -11.45 7.45 -21.30
N LEU A 26 -11.90 7.02 -20.12
CA LEU A 26 -11.45 5.78 -19.46
C LEU A 26 -11.44 4.56 -20.39
N ARG A 27 -12.51 4.35 -21.17
CA ARG A 27 -12.60 3.21 -22.08
C ARG A 27 -11.49 3.24 -23.13
N SER A 28 -11.24 4.38 -23.77
CA SER A 28 -10.23 4.51 -24.82
C SER A 28 -8.83 4.31 -24.24
N VAL A 29 -8.53 5.00 -23.13
CA VAL A 29 -7.23 4.92 -22.47
C VAL A 29 -6.95 3.50 -22.00
N TYR A 30 -7.94 2.83 -21.38
CA TYR A 30 -7.79 1.44 -20.93
C TYR A 30 -7.44 0.49 -22.09
N TYR A 31 -8.07 0.61 -23.26
CA TYR A 31 -7.73 -0.23 -24.40
C TYR A 31 -6.29 0.00 -24.87
N GLU A 32 -5.87 1.26 -24.98
CA GLU A 32 -4.49 1.57 -25.36
C GLU A 32 -3.49 1.07 -24.32
N MET A 33 -3.75 1.26 -23.02
CA MET A 33 -2.89 0.80 -21.93
C MET A 33 -2.71 -0.73 -21.89
N ASN A 34 -3.67 -1.49 -22.41
CA ASN A 34 -3.61 -2.95 -22.48
C ASN A 34 -2.89 -3.47 -23.73
N ARG A 35 -2.60 -2.62 -24.72
CA ARG A 35 -1.87 -3.04 -25.91
C ARG A 35 -0.45 -3.43 -25.54
N LEU A 36 0.01 -4.55 -26.09
CA LEU A 36 1.40 -4.97 -25.96
C LEU A 36 2.27 -4.15 -26.91
N ASP A 37 3.34 -3.59 -26.37
CA ASP A 37 4.45 -3.09 -27.16
C ASP A 37 5.21 -4.29 -27.75
N PRO A 38 5.32 -4.40 -29.10
CA PRO A 38 6.01 -5.50 -29.74
C PRO A 38 7.52 -5.60 -29.43
N GLN A 39 8.16 -4.50 -29.02
CA GLN A 39 9.58 -4.45 -28.70
C GLN A 39 9.86 -4.94 -27.28
N THR A 40 9.02 -4.54 -26.32
CA THR A 40 9.24 -4.86 -24.89
C THR A 40 8.42 -6.05 -24.42
N ASN A 41 7.43 -6.50 -25.20
CA ASN A 41 6.43 -7.50 -24.82
C ASN A 41 5.76 -7.17 -23.47
N SER A 42 5.53 -5.88 -23.23
CA SER A 42 4.92 -5.30 -22.04
C SER A 42 3.77 -4.39 -22.46
N SER A 43 2.83 -4.14 -21.55
CA SER A 43 1.76 -3.18 -21.73
C SER A 43 1.90 -2.08 -20.69
N GLN A 44 1.36 -0.90 -20.97
CA GLN A 44 1.44 0.24 -20.06
C GLN A 44 0.83 -0.11 -18.69
N ILE A 45 -0.30 -0.83 -18.65
CA ILE A 45 -0.92 -1.25 -17.37
C ILE A 45 0.00 -2.14 -16.53
N LYS A 46 0.84 -2.96 -17.18
CA LYS A 46 1.84 -3.80 -16.49
C LYS A 46 3.01 -2.95 -15.97
N GLU A 47 3.36 -1.89 -16.68
CA GLU A 47 4.38 -0.94 -16.26
C GLU A 47 3.91 -0.11 -15.07
N GLU A 48 2.68 0.41 -15.11
CA GLU A 48 2.03 1.07 -13.96
C GLU A 48 2.03 0.16 -12.72
N PHE A 49 1.69 -1.12 -12.88
CA PHE A 49 1.74 -2.07 -11.77
C PHE A 49 3.16 -2.28 -11.22
N ARG A 50 4.19 -2.25 -12.07
CA ARG A 50 5.59 -2.30 -11.61
C ARG A 50 5.96 -1.03 -10.85
N THR A 51 5.55 0.14 -11.34
CA THR A 51 5.75 1.42 -10.64
C THR A 51 5.14 1.36 -9.25
N LEU A 52 3.89 0.88 -9.11
CA LEU A 52 3.24 0.67 -7.80
C LEU A 52 4.11 -0.15 -6.84
N ASN A 53 4.68 -1.26 -7.31
CA ASN A 53 5.57 -2.08 -6.47
C ASN A 53 6.88 -1.37 -6.10
N MET A 54 7.39 -0.48 -6.95
CA MET A 54 8.62 0.28 -6.67
C MET A 54 8.39 1.41 -5.67
N VAL A 55 7.24 2.09 -5.76
CA VAL A 55 6.94 3.26 -4.91
C VAL A 55 6.25 2.90 -3.61
N THR A 56 5.66 1.70 -3.50
CA THR A 56 5.05 1.22 -2.25
C THR A 56 6.14 1.08 -1.18
N PRO A 57 6.10 1.86 -0.07
CA PRO A 57 7.10 1.75 0.97
C PRO A 57 7.06 0.35 1.61
N THR A 58 8.22 -0.29 1.73
CA THR A 58 8.34 -1.53 2.49
C THR A 58 8.23 -1.21 3.98
N LEU A 59 7.29 -1.83 4.67
CA LEU A 59 7.18 -1.72 6.12
C LEU A 59 8.40 -2.38 6.77
N ARG A 60 9.01 -1.68 7.72
CA ARG A 60 10.09 -2.24 8.52
C ARG A 60 9.51 -3.01 9.69
N VAL A 61 10.34 -3.87 10.29
CA VAL A 61 9.94 -4.66 11.47
C VAL A 61 9.52 -3.73 12.61
N GLU A 62 10.19 -2.58 12.78
CA GLU A 62 9.81 -1.58 13.77
C GLU A 62 8.44 -0.93 13.52
N ASP A 63 7.96 -0.89 12.27
CA ASP A 63 6.65 -0.33 11.93
C ASP A 63 5.50 -1.26 12.32
N CYS A 64 5.78 -2.53 12.62
CA CYS A 64 4.78 -3.58 12.91
C CYS A 64 4.97 -4.18 14.32
N SER A 65 5.53 -3.41 15.25
CA SER A 65 5.98 -3.91 16.55
C SER A 65 4.86 -4.53 17.39
N ILE A 66 3.62 -4.01 17.28
CA ILE A 66 2.46 -4.51 18.02
C ILE A 66 1.99 -5.84 17.45
N ALA A 67 1.95 -5.96 16.12
CA ALA A 67 1.56 -7.18 15.43
C ALA A 67 2.53 -8.34 15.72
N LEU A 68 3.80 -8.01 15.97
CA LEU A 68 4.89 -8.95 16.27
C LEU A 68 4.97 -9.40 17.73
N LEU A 69 4.15 -8.86 18.63
CA LEU A 69 4.14 -9.30 20.03
C LEU A 69 3.80 -10.80 20.12
N PRO A 70 4.46 -11.60 20.97
CA PRO A 70 4.21 -13.05 21.03
C PRO A 70 2.74 -13.41 21.24
N ARG A 71 2.00 -12.63 22.02
CA ARG A 71 0.55 -12.79 22.27
C ARG A 71 -0.35 -12.54 21.05
N ASN A 72 0.21 -12.00 19.96
CA ASN A 72 -0.50 -11.66 18.73
C ASN A 72 -0.08 -12.55 17.55
N HIS A 73 0.96 -13.37 17.69
CA HIS A 73 1.47 -14.21 16.60
C HIS A 73 0.40 -15.12 16.01
N GLU A 74 -0.35 -15.84 16.87
CA GLU A 74 -1.42 -16.74 16.44
C GLU A 74 -2.66 -16.01 15.87
N LYS A 75 -2.71 -14.67 16.01
CA LYS A 75 -3.77 -13.82 15.45
C LYS A 75 -3.42 -13.30 14.05
N ASN A 76 -2.22 -13.60 13.56
CA ASN A 76 -1.77 -13.28 12.21
C ASN A 76 -1.79 -14.54 11.35
N ARG A 77 -2.53 -14.51 10.23
CA ARG A 77 -2.55 -15.64 9.29
C ARG A 77 -1.22 -15.82 8.56
N CYS A 78 -0.53 -14.72 8.28
CA CYS A 78 0.75 -14.69 7.58
C CYS A 78 1.64 -13.63 8.24
N MET A 79 2.87 -13.99 8.58
CA MET A 79 3.82 -13.07 9.21
C MET A 79 4.49 -12.12 8.22
N ASP A 80 4.35 -12.37 6.92
CA ASP A 80 4.79 -11.46 5.85
C ASP A 80 3.72 -10.39 5.54
N VAL A 81 2.53 -10.48 6.16
CA VAL A 81 1.40 -9.57 5.94
C VAL A 81 0.92 -9.04 7.29
N LEU A 82 1.62 -8.02 7.79
CA LEU A 82 1.33 -7.37 9.07
C LEU A 82 0.90 -5.92 8.87
N PRO A 83 -0.05 -5.44 9.68
CA PRO A 83 -0.47 -4.04 9.63
C PRO A 83 0.57 -3.14 10.30
N PRO A 84 0.81 -1.93 9.77
CA PRO A 84 1.66 -0.97 10.43
C PRO A 84 0.96 -0.42 11.68
N ASP A 85 1.72 -0.21 12.75
CA ASP A 85 1.25 0.22 14.06
C ASP A 85 0.41 1.51 13.99
N ARG A 86 0.81 2.44 13.11
CA ARG A 86 0.12 3.72 12.87
C ARG A 86 -1.30 3.58 12.30
N CYS A 87 -1.64 2.43 11.70
CA CYS A 87 -2.94 2.18 11.08
C CYS A 87 -3.77 1.14 11.85
N LEU A 88 -3.27 0.63 12.98
CA LEU A 88 -3.95 -0.44 13.71
C LEU A 88 -5.27 0.04 14.33
N PRO A 89 -6.39 -0.65 14.07
CA PRO A 89 -7.60 -0.48 14.86
C PRO A 89 -7.47 -1.21 16.19
N PHE A 90 -7.65 -0.49 17.30
CA PHE A 90 -7.67 -1.11 18.63
C PHE A 90 -9.09 -1.53 19.01
N LEU A 91 -9.26 -2.82 19.30
CA LEU A 91 -10.53 -3.36 19.76
C LEU A 91 -10.78 -3.01 21.24
N ILE A 92 -12.04 -2.78 21.58
CA ILE A 92 -12.51 -2.58 22.95
C ILE A 92 -13.25 -3.85 23.37
N THR A 93 -12.87 -4.46 24.48
CA THR A 93 -13.57 -5.61 25.06
C THR A 93 -14.37 -5.16 26.29
N ILE A 94 -15.63 -5.62 26.39
CA ILE A 94 -16.55 -5.24 27.46
C ILE A 94 -16.38 -6.16 28.68
N ASP A 95 -15.88 -7.38 28.46
CA ASP A 95 -15.96 -8.48 29.42
C ASP A 95 -14.61 -8.83 30.08
N GLY A 96 -13.58 -8.01 29.86
CA GLY A 96 -12.26 -8.17 30.49
C GLY A 96 -11.31 -9.15 29.80
N GLU A 97 -11.70 -9.80 28.69
CA GLU A 97 -10.75 -10.54 27.86
C GLU A 97 -9.74 -9.60 27.19
N SER A 98 -8.46 -9.87 27.38
CA SER A 98 -7.36 -8.90 27.32
C SER A 98 -6.69 -8.76 25.95
N SER A 99 -7.43 -8.88 24.85
CA SER A 99 -6.89 -8.72 23.50
C SER A 99 -7.54 -7.56 22.76
N ASN A 100 -6.81 -6.45 22.65
CA ASN A 100 -7.20 -5.28 21.84
C ASN A 100 -6.68 -5.33 20.39
N TYR A 101 -6.02 -6.43 19.99
CA TYR A 101 -5.37 -6.56 18.69
C TYR A 101 -6.20 -7.39 17.71
N ILE A 102 -6.26 -6.91 16.47
CA ILE A 102 -6.67 -7.65 15.27
C ILE A 102 -5.72 -7.28 14.12
N ASN A 103 -5.38 -8.26 13.27
CA ASN A 103 -4.64 -7.99 12.04
C ASN A 103 -5.56 -7.31 11.02
N ALA A 104 -5.63 -5.98 11.09
CA ALA A 104 -6.37 -5.12 10.19
C ALA A 104 -5.70 -3.74 10.14
N ALA A 105 -5.97 -2.95 9.10
CA ALA A 105 -5.48 -1.59 8.97
C ALA A 105 -6.63 -0.64 8.63
N LEU A 106 -6.68 0.51 9.29
CA LEU A 106 -7.51 1.65 8.90
C LEU A 106 -6.98 2.20 7.57
N MET A 107 -7.89 2.42 6.62
CA MET A 107 -7.61 3.01 5.32
C MET A 107 -8.46 4.25 5.12
N ASP A 108 -7.88 5.28 4.51
CA ASP A 108 -8.62 6.46 4.08
C ASP A 108 -9.57 6.09 2.92
N VAL A 109 -10.68 6.83 2.79
CA VAL A 109 -11.77 6.58 1.84
C VAL A 109 -11.65 7.43 0.58
#